data_AF-A0A5Q0EFI7-F1
#
_entry.id   AF-A0A5Q0EFI7-F1
#
_cell.length_a   1.000
_cell.length_b   1.000
_cell.length_c   1.000
_cell.angle_alpha   90.00
_cell.angle_beta   90.00
_cell.angle_gamma   90.00
#
_symmetry.space_group_name_H-M   'P 1'
#
loop_
_entity.id
_entity.type
_entity.pdbx_description
1 polymer ?
#
loop_
_entity_poly.entity_id
_entity_poly.type
_entity_poly.pdbx_seq_one_letter_code
_entity_poly.pdbx_strand_id
1 'polypeptide(L)'
;MTDNELRELVASLIRAQVKTDAQLAKTDAQLAKTDAQLAKTDAQLAKTDIQLAKTDAKLNKLAEMYGGVGNNQGKVAEEFYFNSLKHNPILNNIRFDFIEKNLTRSRDGIEEEYDLLLVNGQDVYIVEVKYHLHPKDIERMLGRKLLNFKKLFPEYRDYRIHLALATFAVEDEVKQMVLDQGITLLQRRGELIETLAA
;
A
#
# COMPACT_ATOMS: atom_id res chain seq x y z
N MET A 1 18.35 -77.75 45.46
CA MET A 1 18.18 -76.40 46.01
C MET A 1 17.82 -76.56 47.48
N THR A 2 18.60 -75.97 48.39
CA THR A 2 18.32 -76.01 49.83
C THR A 2 17.31 -74.91 50.20
N ASP A 3 16.59 -75.07 51.31
CA ASP A 3 15.65 -74.06 51.81
C ASP A 3 16.31 -72.68 52.02
N ASN A 4 17.61 -72.66 52.33
CA ASN A 4 18.37 -71.42 52.49
C ASN A 4 18.62 -70.73 51.14
N GLU A 5 18.96 -71.47 50.08
CA GLU A 5 19.11 -70.93 48.73
C GLU A 5 17.79 -70.34 48.19
N LEU A 6 16.66 -70.99 48.49
CA LEU A 6 15.33 -70.48 48.12
C LEU A 6 15.00 -69.17 48.84
N ARG A 7 15.28 -69.08 50.15
CA ARG A 7 15.06 -67.86 50.94
C ARG A 7 15.91 -66.69 50.46
N GLU A 8 17.18 -66.95 50.12
CA GLU A 8 18.06 -65.92 49.58
C GLU A 8 17.60 -65.42 48.21
N LEU A 9 17.14 -66.32 47.34
CA LEU A 9 16.58 -65.95 46.05
C LEU A 9 15.34 -65.07 46.20
N VAL A 10 14.39 -65.45 47.07
CA VAL A 10 13.18 -64.66 47.34
C VAL A 10 13.55 -63.29 47.93
N ALA A 11 14.50 -63.22 48.86
CA ALA A 11 14.97 -61.96 49.42
C ALA A 11 15.70 -61.08 48.39
N SER A 12 16.35 -61.69 47.39
CA SER A 12 16.98 -60.96 46.27
C SER A 12 15.92 -60.39 45.31
N LEU A 13 14.86 -61.16 45.03
CA LEU A 13 13.74 -60.74 44.18
C LEU A 13 12.95 -59.60 44.81
N ILE A 14 12.66 -59.66 46.12
CA ILE A 14 12.00 -58.56 46.83
C ILE A 14 12.84 -57.27 46.77
N ARG A 15 14.15 -57.37 46.97
CA ARG A 15 15.06 -56.22 46.85
C ARG A 15 15.09 -55.64 45.43
N ALA A 16 15.10 -56.52 44.42
CA ALA A 16 15.02 -56.09 43.02
C ALA A 16 13.68 -55.40 42.72
N GLN A 17 12.56 -55.94 43.20
CA GLN A 17 11.23 -55.35 43.04
C GLN A 17 11.14 -53.96 43.67
N VAL A 18 11.58 -53.80 44.93
CA VAL A 18 11.59 -52.50 45.62
C VAL A 18 12.45 -51.48 44.87
N LYS A 19 13.59 -51.91 44.31
CA LYS A 19 14.45 -51.04 43.49
C LYS A 19 13.76 -50.63 42.19
N THR A 20 13.06 -51.55 41.53
CA THR A 20 12.27 -51.27 40.32
C THR A 20 11.13 -50.29 40.62
N ASP A 21 10.37 -50.51 41.70
CA ASP A 21 9.27 -49.63 42.10
C ASP A 21 9.77 -48.21 42.40
N ALA A 22 10.92 -48.08 43.07
CA ALA A 22 11.55 -46.79 43.31
C ALA A 22 12.01 -46.09 42.02
N GLN A 23 12.50 -46.85 41.03
CA GLN A 23 12.87 -46.30 39.71
C GLN A 23 11.65 -45.87 38.90
N LEU A 24 10.55 -46.63 38.95
CA LEU A 24 9.28 -46.28 38.33
C LEU A 24 8.72 -45.00 38.93
N ALA A 25 8.64 -44.91 40.27
CA ALA A 25 8.16 -43.71 40.96
C ALA A 25 8.99 -42.46 40.61
N LYS A 26 10.32 -42.61 40.46
CA LYS A 26 11.19 -41.51 40.02
C LYS A 26 10.91 -41.10 38.56
N THR A 27 10.64 -42.07 37.69
CA THR A 27 10.30 -41.83 36.28
C THR A 27 8.96 -41.10 36.18
N ASP A 28 7.94 -41.55 36.91
CA ASP A 28 6.62 -40.92 36.96
C ASP A 28 6.71 -39.46 37.44
N ALA A 29 7.50 -39.20 38.48
CA ALA A 29 7.72 -37.84 38.97
C ALA A 29 8.42 -36.94 37.92
N GLN A 30 9.33 -37.51 37.12
CA GLN A 30 10.01 -36.77 36.05
C GLN A 30 9.08 -36.51 34.85
N LEU A 31 8.22 -37.46 34.51
CA LEU A 31 7.19 -37.30 33.47
C LEU A 31 6.19 -36.21 33.88
N ALA A 32 5.67 -36.26 35.12
CA ALA A 32 4.74 -35.24 35.63
C ALA A 32 5.36 -33.82 35.61
N LYS A 33 6.66 -33.69 35.90
CA LYS A 33 7.38 -32.41 35.80
C LYS A 33 7.50 -31.94 34.34
N THR A 34 7.72 -32.87 33.41
CA THR A 34 7.81 -32.58 31.98
C THR A 34 6.47 -32.12 31.43
N ASP A 35 5.38 -32.81 31.79
CA ASP A 35 4.01 -32.44 31.40
C ASP A 35 3.64 -31.04 31.90
N ALA A 36 3.99 -30.71 33.15
CA ALA A 36 3.77 -29.38 33.70
C ALA A 36 4.56 -28.28 32.95
N GLN A 37 5.79 -28.59 32.50
CA GLN A 37 6.60 -27.66 31.71
C GLN A 37 6.05 -27.48 30.29
N LEU A 38 5.56 -28.55 29.66
CA LEU A 38 4.90 -28.50 28.37
C LEU A 38 3.62 -27.66 28.45
N ALA A 39 2.75 -27.91 29.43
CA ALA A 39 1.53 -27.12 29.63
C ALA A 39 1.81 -25.62 29.83
N LYS A 40 2.90 -25.28 30.55
CA LYS A 40 3.34 -23.88 30.69
C LYS A 40 3.80 -23.28 29.36
N THR A 41 4.49 -24.07 28.54
CA THR A 41 4.97 -23.64 27.21
C THR A 41 3.78 -23.41 26.28
N ASP A 42 2.82 -24.32 26.26
CA ASP A 42 1.59 -24.20 25.46
C ASP A 42 0.80 -22.95 25.84
N ALA A 43 0.67 -22.66 27.13
CA ALA A 43 0.02 -21.44 27.61
C ALA A 43 0.76 -20.16 27.19
N GLN A 44 2.10 -20.18 27.13
CA GLN A 44 2.91 -19.07 26.64
C GLN A 44 2.77 -18.88 25.13
N LEU A 45 2.74 -19.98 24.36
CA LEU A 45 2.50 -19.95 22.92
C LEU A 45 1.12 -19.38 22.61
N ALA A 46 0.06 -19.86 23.27
CA ALA A 46 -1.29 -19.34 23.10
C ALA A 46 -1.39 -17.83 23.43
N LYS A 47 -0.68 -17.36 24.45
CA LYS A 47 -0.60 -15.92 24.78
C LYS A 47 0.12 -15.14 23.67
N THR A 48 1.15 -15.72 23.07
CA THR A 48 1.91 -15.12 21.97
C THR A 48 1.04 -15.02 20.72
N ASP A 49 0.31 -16.08 20.38
CA ASP A 49 -0.61 -16.10 19.23
C ASP A 49 -1.70 -15.01 19.36
N ILE A 50 -2.26 -14.84 20.56
CA ILE A 50 -3.22 -13.76 20.84
C ILE A 50 -2.58 -12.37 20.66
N GLN A 51 -1.31 -12.19 21.04
CA GLN A 51 -0.62 -10.92 20.86
C GLN A 51 -0.29 -10.64 19.38
N LEU A 52 0.11 -11.67 18.63
CA LEU A 52 0.34 -11.57 17.19
C LEU A 52 -0.95 -11.21 16.46
N ALA A 53 -2.06 -11.90 16.73
CA ALA A 53 -3.36 -11.58 16.15
C ALA A 53 -3.83 -10.15 16.44
N LYS A 54 -3.58 -9.64 17.66
CA LYS A 54 -3.85 -8.23 18.01
C LYS A 54 -2.95 -7.26 17.27
N THR A 55 -1.71 -7.63 16.99
CA THR A 55 -0.75 -6.81 16.25
C THR A 55 -1.15 -6.73 14.78
N ASP A 56 -1.48 -7.87 14.16
CA ASP A 56 -1.96 -7.93 12.78
C ASP A 56 -3.24 -7.10 12.59
N ALA A 57 -4.19 -7.20 13.52
CA ALA A 57 -5.41 -6.38 13.48
C ALA A 57 -5.11 -4.88 13.55
N LYS A 58 -4.12 -4.46 14.35
CA LYS A 58 -3.69 -3.05 14.41
C LYS A 58 -3.01 -2.62 13.11
N LEU A 59 -2.14 -3.45 12.55
CA LEU A 59 -1.45 -3.17 11.29
C LEU A 59 -2.43 -3.04 10.13
N ASN A 60 -3.45 -3.90 10.06
CA ASN A 60 -4.51 -3.81 9.05
C ASN A 60 -5.28 -2.49 9.17
N LYS A 61 -5.67 -2.11 10.39
CA LYS A 61 -6.36 -0.83 10.63
C LYS A 61 -5.49 0.38 10.25
N LEU A 62 -4.19 0.33 10.55
CA LEU A 62 -3.23 1.36 10.14
C LEU A 62 -3.13 1.43 8.60
N ALA A 63 -3.04 0.29 7.92
CA ALA A 63 -3.00 0.23 6.46
C ALA A 63 -4.27 0.81 5.83
N GLU A 64 -5.45 0.48 6.36
CA GLU A 64 -6.74 1.06 5.93
C GLU A 64 -6.77 2.58 6.12
N MET A 65 -6.35 3.07 7.29
CA MET A 65 -6.29 4.51 7.58
C MET A 65 -5.32 5.23 6.64
N TYR A 66 -4.11 4.69 6.44
CA TYR A 66 -3.11 5.27 5.55
C TYR A 66 -3.58 5.27 4.09
N GLY A 67 -4.20 4.19 3.62
CA GLY A 67 -4.81 4.11 2.29
C GLY A 67 -5.92 5.15 2.10
N GLY A 68 -6.78 5.34 3.12
CA GLY A 68 -7.82 6.37 3.12
C GLY A 68 -7.27 7.79 3.00
N VAL A 69 -6.19 8.11 3.73
CA VAL A 69 -5.54 9.43 3.67
C VAL A 69 -4.92 9.69 2.29
N GLY A 70 -4.19 8.72 1.74
CA GLY A 70 -3.56 8.86 0.42
C GLY A 70 -4.59 9.06 -0.71
N ASN A 71 -5.67 8.27 -0.69
CA ASN A 71 -6.76 8.39 -1.65
C ASN A 71 -7.47 9.75 -1.58
N ASN A 72 -7.63 10.29 -0.37
CA ASN A 72 -8.24 11.60 -0.19
C ASN A 72 -7.35 12.74 -0.69
N GLN A 73 -6.02 12.64 -0.52
CA GLN A 73 -5.08 13.65 -1.02
C GLN A 73 -5.11 13.78 -2.55
N GLY A 74 -5.15 12.65 -3.27
CA GLY A 74 -5.30 12.64 -4.73
C GLY A 74 -6.60 13.31 -5.18
N LYS A 75 -7.73 12.89 -4.60
CA LYS A 75 -9.05 13.44 -4.91
C LYS A 75 -9.17 14.95 -4.67
N VAL A 76 -8.57 15.47 -3.59
CA VAL A 76 -8.58 16.92 -3.32
C VAL A 76 -7.76 17.68 -4.36
N ALA A 77 -6.63 17.13 -4.82
CA ALA A 77 -5.86 17.72 -5.89
C ALA A 77 -6.65 17.71 -7.21
N GLU A 78 -7.21 16.57 -7.61
CA GLU A 78 -8.03 16.43 -8.81
C GLU A 78 -9.21 17.41 -8.83
N GLU A 79 -9.92 17.51 -7.70
CA GLU A 79 -11.06 18.42 -7.55
C GLU A 79 -10.64 19.89 -7.67
N PHE A 80 -9.50 20.27 -7.08
CA PHE A 80 -8.97 21.63 -7.20
C PHE A 80 -8.67 22.00 -8.65
N TYR A 81 -7.93 21.14 -9.37
CA TYR A 81 -7.52 21.43 -10.74
C TYR A 81 -8.70 21.38 -11.71
N PHE A 82 -9.61 20.43 -11.55
CA PHE A 82 -10.84 20.39 -12.33
C PHE A 82 -11.64 21.68 -12.18
N ASN A 83 -11.91 22.13 -10.95
CA ASN A 83 -12.69 23.34 -10.72
C ASN A 83 -11.98 24.59 -11.23
N SER A 84 -10.66 24.67 -11.06
CA SER A 84 -9.85 25.79 -11.57
C SER A 84 -9.89 25.89 -13.08
N LEU A 85 -9.69 24.77 -13.78
CA LEU A 85 -9.68 24.71 -15.25
C LEU A 85 -11.08 24.80 -15.84
N LYS A 86 -12.11 24.33 -15.14
CA LYS A 86 -13.51 24.52 -15.53
C LYS A 86 -13.90 26.00 -15.45
N HIS A 87 -13.43 26.73 -14.44
CA HIS A 87 -13.71 28.16 -14.29
C HIS A 87 -12.93 29.01 -15.30
N ASN A 88 -11.65 28.68 -15.54
CA ASN A 88 -10.80 29.35 -16.52
C ASN A 88 -10.11 28.32 -17.43
N PRO A 89 -10.77 27.89 -18.52
CA PRO A 89 -10.28 26.84 -19.42
C PRO A 89 -9.23 27.39 -20.40
N ILE A 90 -8.19 28.02 -19.87
CA ILE A 90 -7.08 28.58 -20.65
C ILE A 90 -5.76 28.04 -20.11
N LEU A 91 -5.00 27.36 -20.98
CA LEU A 91 -3.64 26.89 -20.68
C LEU A 91 -2.69 27.35 -21.78
N ASN A 92 -1.56 27.96 -21.39
CA ASN A 92 -0.57 28.47 -22.34
C ASN A 92 -1.18 29.32 -23.48
N ASN A 93 -2.14 30.20 -23.14
CA ASN A 93 -2.92 31.05 -24.05
C ASN A 93 -3.82 30.30 -25.05
N ILE A 94 -4.03 28.99 -24.87
CA ILE A 94 -4.99 28.19 -25.63
C ILE A 94 -6.27 28.10 -24.82
N ARG A 95 -7.40 28.53 -25.40
CA ARG A 95 -8.74 28.37 -24.82
C ARG A 95 -9.32 27.01 -25.21
N PHE A 96 -9.91 26.32 -24.25
CA PHE A 96 -10.59 25.04 -24.44
C PHE A 96 -12.11 25.21 -24.41
N ASP A 97 -12.81 24.41 -25.22
CA ASP A 97 -14.27 24.46 -25.37
C ASP A 97 -14.94 23.62 -24.29
N PHE A 98 -14.34 22.50 -23.92
CA PHE A 98 -14.82 21.63 -22.85
C PHE A 98 -13.68 20.95 -22.08
N ILE A 99 -14.02 20.48 -20.88
CA ILE A 99 -13.17 19.70 -19.98
C ILE A 99 -13.91 18.43 -19.57
N GLU A 100 -13.25 17.29 -19.71
CA GLU A 100 -13.70 16.00 -19.18
C GLU A 100 -12.83 15.61 -17.99
N LYS A 101 -13.42 14.94 -17.01
CA LYS A 101 -12.77 14.49 -15.76
C LYS A 101 -12.98 12.99 -15.58
N ASN A 102 -11.96 12.29 -15.07
CA ASN A 102 -11.97 10.86 -14.77
C ASN A 102 -12.33 10.01 -16.00
N LEU A 103 -11.61 10.24 -17.09
CA LEU A 103 -11.88 9.60 -18.38
C LEU A 103 -11.23 8.22 -18.41
N THR A 104 -12.04 7.17 -18.46
CA THR A 104 -11.58 5.79 -18.62
C THR A 104 -11.94 5.25 -19.99
N ARG A 105 -11.00 4.58 -20.66
CA ARG A 105 -11.27 3.90 -21.92
C ARG A 105 -10.54 2.57 -22.02
N SER A 106 -11.23 1.60 -22.60
CA SER A 106 -10.72 0.25 -22.84
C SER A 106 -10.95 -0.17 -24.29
N ARG A 107 -9.92 -0.68 -24.95
CA ARG A 107 -9.98 -1.27 -26.29
C ARG A 107 -8.81 -2.22 -26.52
N ASP A 108 -9.06 -3.37 -27.15
CA ASP A 108 -8.02 -4.32 -27.59
C ASP A 108 -7.05 -4.75 -26.46
N GLY A 109 -7.58 -4.96 -25.24
CA GLY A 109 -6.78 -5.33 -24.06
C GLY A 109 -5.95 -4.20 -23.45
N ILE A 110 -6.12 -2.96 -23.93
CA ILE A 110 -5.52 -1.75 -23.36
C ILE A 110 -6.60 -1.03 -22.56
N GLU A 111 -6.31 -0.73 -21.31
CA GLU A 111 -7.13 0.12 -20.44
C GLU A 111 -6.28 1.26 -19.88
N GLU A 112 -6.82 2.48 -19.96
CA GLU A 112 -6.17 3.67 -19.41
C GLU A 112 -7.21 4.64 -18.84
N GLU A 113 -6.79 5.34 -17.80
CA GLU A 113 -7.51 6.44 -17.17
C GLU A 113 -6.73 7.74 -17.37
N TYR A 114 -7.43 8.85 -17.55
CA TYR A 114 -6.85 10.19 -17.60
C TYR A 114 -7.62 11.10 -16.66
N ASP A 115 -6.89 11.84 -15.82
CA ASP A 115 -7.52 12.63 -14.76
C ASP A 115 -8.36 13.76 -15.37
N LEU A 116 -7.78 14.55 -16.29
CA LEU A 116 -8.52 15.56 -17.06
C LEU A 116 -8.12 15.56 -18.53
N LEU A 117 -9.10 15.83 -19.38
CA LEU A 117 -8.91 16.08 -20.81
C LEU A 117 -9.54 17.43 -21.17
N LEU A 118 -8.75 18.35 -21.71
CA LEU A 118 -9.26 19.63 -22.22
C LEU A 118 -9.18 19.61 -23.73
N VAL A 119 -10.26 19.98 -24.40
CA VAL A 119 -10.36 19.86 -25.86
C VAL A 119 -10.95 21.13 -26.45
N ASN A 120 -10.38 21.58 -27.56
CA ASN A 120 -11.01 22.49 -28.52
C ASN A 120 -10.90 21.88 -29.92
N GLY A 121 -11.42 22.53 -30.95
CA GLY A 121 -11.37 22.01 -32.33
C GLY A 121 -9.99 21.77 -32.97
N GLN A 122 -8.87 21.99 -32.26
CA GLN A 122 -7.50 21.85 -32.78
C GLN A 122 -6.50 21.22 -31.79
N ASP A 123 -6.73 21.34 -30.50
CA ASP A 123 -5.80 21.04 -29.42
C ASP A 123 -6.45 20.14 -28.37
N VAL A 124 -5.67 19.20 -27.85
CA VAL A 124 -6.03 18.37 -26.69
C VAL A 124 -4.95 18.50 -25.63
N TYR A 125 -5.33 18.86 -24.41
CA TYR A 125 -4.47 18.74 -23.23
C TYR A 125 -4.84 17.50 -22.44
N ILE A 126 -3.88 16.58 -22.32
CA ILE A 126 -3.94 15.47 -21.38
C ILE A 126 -3.33 15.97 -20.07
N VAL A 127 -4.12 16.05 -19.00
CA VAL A 127 -3.65 16.53 -17.70
C VAL A 127 -3.69 15.38 -16.69
N GLU A 128 -2.53 15.09 -16.13
CA GLU A 128 -2.38 14.18 -14.99
C GLU A 128 -2.20 14.97 -13.71
N VAL A 129 -2.97 14.65 -12.69
CA VAL A 129 -2.98 15.33 -11.39
C VAL A 129 -2.25 14.48 -10.35
N LYS A 130 -1.37 15.11 -9.58
CA LYS A 130 -0.62 14.47 -8.49
C LYS A 130 -0.64 15.37 -7.27
N TYR A 131 -0.93 14.80 -6.09
CA TYR A 131 -0.76 15.56 -4.86
C TYR A 131 0.70 16.00 -4.68
N HIS A 132 1.64 15.05 -4.87
CA HIS A 132 3.07 15.32 -4.97
C HIS A 132 3.60 14.67 -6.25
N LEU A 133 4.29 15.45 -7.09
CA LEU A 133 4.82 14.97 -8.36
C LEU A 133 6.18 14.28 -8.18
N HIS A 134 6.39 13.15 -8.85
CA HIS A 134 7.64 12.40 -8.83
C HIS A 134 8.18 12.12 -10.25
N PRO A 135 9.48 11.81 -10.41
CA PRO A 135 10.07 11.49 -11.72
C PRO A 135 9.34 10.38 -12.50
N LYS A 136 8.89 9.33 -11.81
CA LYS A 136 8.10 8.23 -12.41
C LYS A 136 6.81 8.68 -13.07
N ASP A 137 6.22 9.80 -12.65
CA ASP A 137 4.99 10.33 -13.24
C ASP A 137 5.27 10.92 -14.63
N ILE A 138 6.45 11.51 -14.82
CA ILE A 138 6.95 12.02 -16.11
C ILE A 138 7.14 10.86 -17.09
N GLU A 139 7.87 9.82 -16.65
CA GLU A 139 8.11 8.61 -17.44
C GLU A 139 6.79 7.92 -17.84
N ARG A 140 5.86 7.82 -16.90
CA ARG A 140 4.53 7.23 -17.12
C ARG A 140 3.69 8.04 -18.12
N MET A 141 3.76 9.37 -18.04
CA MET A 141 3.05 10.28 -18.94
C MET A 141 3.57 10.15 -20.39
N LEU A 142 4.89 10.24 -20.58
CA LEU A 142 5.53 10.17 -21.90
C LEU A 142 5.48 8.77 -22.51
N GLY A 143 5.61 7.73 -21.69
CA GLY A 143 5.58 6.34 -22.12
C GLY A 143 4.15 5.83 -22.28
N ARG A 144 3.68 5.14 -21.23
CA ARG A 144 2.42 4.39 -21.28
C ARG A 144 1.22 5.28 -21.62
N LYS A 145 1.02 6.41 -20.91
CA LYS A 145 -0.21 7.19 -21.03
C LYS A 145 -0.35 7.85 -22.40
N LEU A 146 0.68 8.53 -22.91
CA LEU A 146 0.62 9.13 -24.25
C LEU A 146 0.45 8.07 -25.35
N LEU A 147 1.16 6.94 -25.25
CA LEU A 147 1.07 5.87 -26.24
C LEU A 147 -0.33 5.24 -26.27
N ASN A 148 -0.90 4.97 -25.10
CA ASN A 148 -2.26 4.45 -24.98
C ASN A 148 -3.29 5.47 -25.44
N PHE A 149 -3.07 6.77 -25.20
CA PHE A 149 -4.02 7.82 -25.59
C PHE A 149 -4.22 7.82 -27.10
N LYS A 150 -3.11 7.81 -27.85
CA LYS A 150 -3.14 7.78 -29.31
C LYS A 150 -3.86 6.55 -29.88
N LYS A 151 -3.83 5.43 -29.18
CA LYS A 151 -4.54 4.21 -29.57
C LYS A 151 -6.02 4.30 -29.20
N LEU A 152 -6.33 4.68 -27.97
CA LEU A 152 -7.67 4.66 -27.40
C LEU A 152 -8.56 5.81 -27.91
N PHE A 153 -7.97 6.95 -28.28
CA PHE A 153 -8.68 8.15 -28.73
C PHE A 153 -8.28 8.56 -30.17
N PRO A 154 -8.54 7.71 -31.18
CA PRO A 154 -8.20 8.00 -32.58
C PRO A 154 -8.94 9.22 -33.14
N GLU A 155 -10.04 9.68 -32.52
CA GLU A 155 -10.74 10.92 -32.87
C GLU A 155 -9.85 12.17 -32.75
N TYR A 156 -8.81 12.13 -31.90
CA TYR A 156 -7.87 13.24 -31.71
C TYR A 156 -6.58 13.09 -32.52
N ARG A 157 -6.51 12.17 -33.49
CA ARG A 157 -5.28 11.90 -34.28
C ARG A 157 -4.75 13.11 -35.04
N ASP A 158 -5.63 14.02 -35.44
CA ASP A 158 -5.29 15.23 -36.21
C ASP A 158 -5.18 16.47 -35.30
N TYR A 159 -5.33 16.32 -33.98
CA TYR A 159 -5.24 17.40 -33.01
C TYR A 159 -3.79 17.52 -32.52
N ARG A 160 -3.40 18.73 -32.09
CA ARG A 160 -2.15 18.93 -31.36
C ARG A 160 -2.32 18.43 -29.94
N ILE A 161 -1.58 17.37 -29.60
CA ILE A 161 -1.60 16.78 -28.26
C ILE A 161 -0.56 17.50 -27.40
N HIS A 162 -1.03 18.06 -26.29
CA HIS A 162 -0.21 18.67 -25.25
C HIS A 162 -0.30 17.84 -23.97
N LEU A 163 0.78 17.82 -23.21
CA LEU A 163 0.86 17.12 -21.93
C LEU A 163 0.95 18.15 -20.81
N ALA A 164 0.20 17.90 -19.74
CA ALA A 164 0.36 18.64 -18.50
C ALA A 164 0.43 17.71 -17.28
N LEU A 165 1.27 18.10 -16.33
CA LEU A 165 1.32 17.56 -14.99
C LEU A 165 0.87 18.64 -14.02
N ALA A 166 -0.21 18.39 -13.30
CA ALA A 166 -0.78 19.29 -12.31
C ALA A 166 -0.44 18.80 -10.91
N THR A 167 0.10 19.67 -10.06
CA THR A 167 0.53 19.24 -8.73
C THR A 167 0.53 20.29 -7.62
N PHE A 168 0.14 19.87 -6.41
CA PHE A 168 0.23 20.72 -5.22
C PHE A 168 1.66 20.90 -4.71
N ALA A 169 2.52 19.90 -4.89
CA ALA A 169 3.90 19.93 -4.43
C ALA A 169 4.84 19.22 -5.41
N VAL A 170 6.01 19.82 -5.65
CA VAL A 170 7.05 19.27 -6.53
C VAL A 170 8.39 19.86 -6.13
N GLU A 171 9.44 19.05 -6.18
CA GLU A 171 10.81 19.48 -5.95
C GLU A 171 11.37 20.22 -7.18
N ASP A 172 12.27 21.18 -6.98
CA ASP A 172 12.80 22.01 -8.08
C ASP A 172 13.48 21.19 -9.19
N GLU A 173 14.19 20.11 -8.82
CA GLU A 173 14.80 19.18 -9.77
C GLU A 173 13.73 18.51 -10.64
N VAL A 174 12.69 17.96 -10.03
CA VAL A 174 11.57 17.32 -10.75
C VAL A 174 10.84 18.33 -11.63
N LYS A 175 10.69 19.57 -11.16
CA LYS A 175 10.13 20.66 -11.96
C LYS A 175 10.96 20.92 -13.22
N GLN A 176 12.29 20.98 -13.13
CA GLN A 176 13.14 21.12 -14.32
C GLN A 176 12.97 19.93 -15.25
N MET A 177 12.95 18.69 -14.73
CA MET A 177 12.73 17.50 -15.54
C MET A 177 11.40 17.56 -16.33
N VAL A 178 10.32 18.05 -15.73
CA VAL A 178 9.02 18.22 -16.43
C VAL A 178 9.16 19.20 -17.60
N LEU A 179 9.79 20.35 -17.34
CA LEU A 179 9.95 21.42 -18.33
C LEU A 179 10.89 21.02 -19.48
N ASP A 180 11.98 20.31 -19.18
CA ASP A 180 12.95 19.80 -20.17
C ASP A 180 12.32 18.82 -21.16
N GLN A 181 11.28 18.10 -20.73
CA GLN A 181 10.52 17.18 -21.58
C GLN A 181 9.39 17.88 -22.37
N GLY A 182 9.26 19.21 -22.28
CA GLY A 182 8.20 19.98 -22.93
C GLY A 182 6.81 19.73 -22.35
N ILE A 183 6.71 19.22 -21.11
CA ILE A 183 5.45 19.02 -20.42
C ILE A 183 5.08 20.29 -19.67
N THR A 184 3.83 20.71 -19.75
CA THR A 184 3.33 21.87 -19.00
C THR A 184 3.16 21.51 -17.52
N LEU A 185 3.75 22.29 -16.62
CA LEU A 185 3.56 22.11 -15.18
C LEU A 185 2.50 23.07 -14.65
N LEU A 186 1.40 22.55 -14.09
CA LEU A 186 0.36 23.35 -13.43
C LEU A 186 0.54 23.30 -11.92
N GLN A 187 0.94 24.43 -11.33
CA GLN A 187 1.05 24.59 -9.88
C GLN A 187 -0.12 25.43 -9.36
N ARG A 188 -0.60 25.12 -8.16
CA ARG A 188 -1.56 25.98 -7.48
C ARG A 188 -0.93 27.36 -7.26
N ARG A 189 -1.62 28.41 -7.72
CA ARG A 189 -1.27 29.81 -7.48
C ARG A 189 -2.49 30.54 -6.94
N GLY A 190 -2.37 31.17 -5.78
CA GLY A 190 -3.42 31.98 -5.17
C GLY A 190 -2.87 32.88 -4.08
N GLU A 191 -3.48 34.05 -3.90
CA GLU A 191 -3.31 34.85 -2.68
C GLU A 191 -4.29 34.32 -1.63
N LEU A 192 -3.76 33.62 -0.62
CA LEU A 192 -4.51 33.13 0.54
C LEU A 192 -4.04 33.89 1.78
N ILE A 193 -4.03 35.23 1.71
CA ILE A 193 -3.74 36.08 2.86
C ILE A 193 -4.85 37.13 2.98
N GLU A 194 -5.71 36.94 3.96
CA GLU A 194 -6.59 37.99 4.45
C GLU A 194 -5.88 38.67 5.63
N THR A 195 -5.43 39.91 5.43
CA THR A 195 -4.79 40.71 6.47
C THR A 195 -5.87 41.51 7.19
N LEU A 196 -6.17 41.15 8.44
CA LEU A 196 -6.90 42.03 9.35
C LEU A 196 -5.88 42.91 10.05
N ALA A 197 -5.99 44.23 9.88
CA ALA A 197 -5.15 45.19 10.57
C ALA A 197 -5.41 45.15 12.08
N ALA A 198 -4.33 45.25 12.87
CA ALA A 198 -4.41 45.48 14.32
C ALA A 198 -4.70 46.95 14.63
#